data_AF-A0AAD7K4L8-F1
#
_entry.id   AF-A0AAD7K4L8-F1
#
_cell.length_a   1.000
_cell.length_b   1.000
_cell.length_c   1.000
_cell.angle_alpha   90.00
_cell.angle_beta   90.00
_cell.angle_gamma   90.00
#
_symmetry.space_group_name_H-M   'P 1'
#
loop_
_entity.id
_entity.type
_entity.pdbx_description
1 polymer ?
#
loop_
_entity_poly.entity_id
_entity_poly.type
_entity_poly.pdbx_seq_one_letter_code
_entity_poly.pdbx_strand_id
1 'polypeptide(L)'
;MYDNYMFGTVKTYSRKEHNSPGSLSKVLDQSNADKRRTRLCEGRYKEAKAKGHRKPVLRLMKEGRSAVVTAFVRKLDANINKWAERDPKRGTKCAAVISSSRVPEKRIVSNPPTPASALSRVLPVGVPIDVWTPKCYNEELDAREKAMYIDTGVAFPLDKFCNDQDVAKWAKMPAKQFMEKCGNDVLAQYNLPTPEEITALGLDKDCDADDDSDNKSTDLEDTDEDDEMEE
;
A
#
# COMPACT_ATOMS: atom_id res chain seq x y z
N MET A 1 -23.91 34.97 25.84
CA MET A 1 -23.47 34.42 24.53
C MET A 1 -22.07 33.80 24.62
N TYR A 2 -21.15 34.46 25.32
CA TYR A 2 -19.76 33.99 25.52
C TYR A 2 -19.66 32.67 26.32
N ASP A 3 -20.47 32.52 27.36
CA ASP A 3 -20.45 31.32 28.22
C ASP A 3 -20.79 30.04 27.45
N ASN A 4 -21.83 30.06 26.62
CA ASN A 4 -22.21 28.90 25.81
C ASN A 4 -21.10 28.46 24.85
N TYR A 5 -20.32 29.40 24.32
CA TYR A 5 -19.18 29.10 23.46
C TYR A 5 -18.02 28.47 24.25
N MET A 6 -17.67 29.05 25.39
CA MET A 6 -16.60 28.54 26.25
C MET A 6 -16.91 27.13 26.76
N PHE A 7 -18.10 26.93 27.32
CA PHE A 7 -18.52 25.61 27.83
C PHE A 7 -18.68 24.58 26.70
N GLY A 8 -19.15 24.98 25.51
CA GLY A 8 -19.22 24.10 24.35
C GLY A 8 -17.84 23.63 23.86
N THR A 9 -16.87 24.54 23.86
CA THR A 9 -15.49 24.27 23.45
C THR A 9 -14.79 23.36 24.45
N VAL A 10 -14.86 23.70 25.75
CA VAL A 10 -14.30 22.88 26.84
C VAL A 10 -14.92 21.47 26.85
N LYS A 11 -16.24 21.35 26.67
CA LYS A 11 -16.92 20.05 26.59
C LYS A 11 -16.43 19.22 25.40
N THR A 12 -16.16 19.86 24.27
CA THR A 12 -15.63 19.19 23.06
C THR A 12 -14.20 18.73 23.27
N TYR A 13 -13.34 19.55 23.88
CA TYR A 13 -11.97 19.19 24.21
C TYR A 13 -11.90 18.07 25.26
N SER A 14 -12.70 18.17 26.32
CA SER A 14 -12.81 17.12 27.33
C SER A 14 -13.25 15.79 26.73
N ARG A 15 -14.27 15.78 25.84
CA ARG A 15 -14.67 14.56 25.12
C ARG A 15 -13.59 14.01 24.21
N LYS A 16 -12.85 14.87 23.51
CA LYS A 16 -11.74 14.44 22.63
C LYS A 16 -10.62 13.80 23.43
N GLU A 17 -10.22 14.44 24.53
CA GLU A 17 -9.18 13.93 25.41
C GLU A 17 -9.60 12.64 26.11
N HIS A 18 -10.86 12.54 26.55
CA HIS A 18 -11.41 11.30 27.11
C HIS A 18 -11.43 10.15 26.10
N ASN A 19 -11.82 10.40 24.85
CA ASN A 19 -11.87 9.37 23.81
C ASN A 19 -10.49 9.02 23.24
N SER A 20 -9.50 9.90 23.38
CA SER A 20 -8.16 9.75 22.84
C SER A 20 -7.18 10.55 23.69
N PRO A 21 -6.65 9.95 24.78
CA PRO A 21 -5.74 10.66 25.68
C PRO A 21 -4.48 11.12 24.92
N GLY A 22 -4.05 12.36 25.18
CA GLY A 22 -2.97 13.03 24.47
C GLY A 22 -3.36 13.64 23.11
N SER A 23 -4.66 13.80 22.83
CA SER A 23 -5.12 14.42 21.58
C SER A 23 -4.91 15.94 21.59
N LEU A 24 -5.10 16.58 22.74
CA LEU A 24 -4.96 18.03 22.87
C LEU A 24 -3.49 18.46 22.85
N SER A 25 -2.60 17.71 23.48
CA SER A 25 -1.15 17.97 23.42
C SER A 25 -0.64 17.91 21.99
N LYS A 26 -0.99 16.86 21.24
CA LYS A 26 -0.62 16.74 19.81
C LYS A 26 -1.10 17.91 18.95
N VAL A 27 -2.28 18.47 19.23
CA VAL A 27 -2.81 19.64 18.49
C VAL A 27 -2.09 20.93 18.88
N LEU A 28 -1.63 21.05 20.12
CA LEU A 28 -0.80 22.15 20.59
C LEU A 28 0.61 22.08 19.99
N ASP A 29 1.18 20.87 19.93
CA ASP A 29 2.52 20.60 19.41
C ASP A 29 2.60 20.71 17.87
N GLN A 30 1.46 20.60 17.18
CA GLN A 30 1.41 20.80 15.73
C GLN A 30 1.73 22.24 15.34
N SER A 31 2.78 22.38 14.54
CA SER A 31 3.16 23.67 13.95
C SER A 31 2.04 24.22 13.07
N ASN A 32 2.03 25.54 12.88
CA ASN A 32 1.10 26.17 11.92
C ASN A 32 1.29 25.63 10.49
N ALA A 33 2.52 25.21 10.15
CA ALA A 33 2.82 24.58 8.87
C ALA A 33 2.12 23.22 8.72
N ASP A 34 2.14 22.39 9.77
CA ASP A 34 1.49 21.08 9.76
C ASP A 34 -0.03 21.22 9.68
N LYS A 35 -0.60 22.13 10.48
CA LYS A 35 -2.03 22.47 10.42
C LYS A 35 -2.45 22.90 9.01
N ARG A 36 -1.60 23.68 8.31
CA ARG A 36 -1.84 24.10 6.93
C ARG A 36 -1.75 22.92 5.95
N ARG A 37 -0.76 22.04 6.09
CA ARG A 37 -0.61 20.83 5.26
C ARG A 37 -1.81 19.90 5.41
N THR A 38 -2.23 19.60 6.64
CA THR A 38 -3.40 18.76 6.91
C THR A 38 -4.66 19.35 6.27
N ARG A 39 -4.91 20.66 6.41
CA ARG A 39 -6.06 21.32 5.76
C ARG A 39 -6.02 21.23 4.23
N LEU A 40 -4.84 21.40 3.62
CA LEU A 40 -4.68 21.27 2.18
C LEU A 40 -4.93 19.84 1.69
N CYS A 41 -4.43 18.83 2.42
CA CYS A 41 -4.66 17.43 2.10
C CYS A 41 -6.14 17.04 2.26
N GLU A 42 -6.80 17.50 3.32
CA GLU A 42 -8.25 17.33 3.47
C GLU A 42 -9.04 18.01 2.36
N GLY A 43 -8.63 19.22 1.96
CA GLY A 43 -9.24 19.97 0.87
C GLY A 43 -9.13 19.22 -0.46
N ARG A 44 -7.92 18.78 -0.82
CA ARG A 44 -7.64 17.98 -2.03
C ARG A 44 -8.41 16.66 -2.01
N TYR A 45 -8.48 15.99 -0.86
CA TYR A 45 -9.26 14.76 -0.71
C TYR A 45 -10.75 15.00 -0.96
N LYS A 46 -11.33 16.06 -0.37
CA LYS A 46 -12.75 16.42 -0.56
C LYS A 46 -13.05 16.76 -2.02
N GLU A 47 -12.18 17.55 -2.65
CA GLU A 47 -12.32 17.91 -4.07
C GLU A 47 -12.24 16.67 -4.96
N ALA A 48 -11.25 15.80 -4.74
CA ALA A 48 -11.10 14.57 -5.52
C ALA A 48 -12.30 13.62 -5.34
N LYS A 49 -12.84 13.55 -4.11
CA LYS A 49 -14.05 12.79 -3.84
C LYS A 49 -15.27 13.38 -4.56
N ALA A 50 -15.40 14.70 -4.58
CA ALA A 50 -16.49 15.39 -5.29
C ALA A 50 -16.42 15.18 -6.81
N LYS A 51 -15.21 15.07 -7.36
CA LYS A 51 -14.95 14.72 -8.77
C LYS A 51 -15.20 13.24 -9.10
N GLY A 52 -15.64 12.42 -8.14
CA GLY A 52 -15.99 11.01 -8.37
C GLY A 52 -14.81 10.06 -8.46
N HIS A 53 -13.61 10.46 -7.99
CA HIS A 53 -12.46 9.55 -7.99
C HIS A 53 -12.69 8.33 -7.09
N ARG A 54 -12.22 7.16 -7.56
CA ARG A 54 -12.40 5.88 -6.84
C ARG A 54 -11.62 5.87 -5.51
N LYS A 55 -12.09 5.08 -4.55
CA LYS A 55 -11.46 4.95 -3.21
C LYS A 55 -9.96 4.60 -3.23
N PRO A 56 -9.43 3.77 -4.16
CA PRO A 56 -7.99 3.54 -4.26
C PRO A 56 -7.22 4.83 -4.57
N VAL A 57 -7.70 5.65 -5.52
CA VAL A 57 -7.14 6.98 -5.85
C VAL A 57 -7.17 7.91 -4.65
N LEU A 58 -8.26 7.89 -3.88
CA LEU A 58 -8.40 8.70 -2.68
C LEU A 58 -7.45 8.23 -1.56
N ARG A 59 -7.10 6.93 -1.49
CA ARG A 59 -6.09 6.39 -0.55
C ARG A 59 -4.66 6.74 -0.98
N LEU A 60 -4.41 6.87 -2.28
CA LEU A 60 -3.12 7.28 -2.85
C LEU A 60 -2.77 8.75 -2.62
N MET A 61 -3.74 9.58 -2.23
CA MET A 61 -3.53 10.99 -1.89
C MET A 61 -3.10 11.23 -0.43
N LYS A 62 -2.90 10.17 0.37
CA LYS A 62 -2.23 10.29 1.67
C LYS A 62 -0.73 10.52 1.47
N GLU A 63 -0.16 11.44 2.23
CA GLU A 63 1.24 11.88 2.17
C GLU A 63 2.22 10.68 2.31
N GLY A 64 3.37 10.73 1.61
CA GLY A 64 4.50 9.80 1.79
C GLY A 64 4.85 8.85 0.63
N ARG A 65 3.93 8.59 -0.31
CA ARG A 65 4.17 7.66 -1.44
C ARG A 65 4.98 8.28 -2.58
N SER A 66 5.73 7.44 -3.30
CA SER A 66 6.52 7.91 -4.45
C SER A 66 5.64 8.50 -5.54
N ALA A 67 6.10 9.62 -6.11
CA ALA A 67 5.39 10.34 -7.17
C ALA A 67 5.22 9.46 -8.41
N VAL A 68 6.22 8.60 -8.68
CA VAL A 68 6.24 7.64 -9.79
C VAL A 68 5.14 6.60 -9.65
N VAL A 69 5.06 5.91 -8.50
CA VAL A 69 3.99 4.93 -8.23
C VAL A 69 2.62 5.59 -8.32
N THR A 70 2.49 6.81 -7.79
CA THR A 70 1.24 7.57 -7.85
C THR A 70 0.86 7.92 -9.29
N ALA A 71 1.81 8.31 -10.13
CA ALA A 71 1.60 8.60 -11.55
C ALA A 71 1.23 7.34 -12.35
N PHE A 72 1.90 6.22 -12.09
CA PHE A 72 1.62 4.94 -12.72
C PHE A 72 0.20 4.45 -12.41
N VAL A 73 -0.22 4.47 -11.14
CA VAL A 73 -1.58 4.06 -10.78
C VAL A 73 -2.63 4.99 -11.41
N ARG A 74 -2.37 6.29 -11.48
CA ARG A 74 -3.24 7.23 -12.20
C ARG A 74 -3.36 6.89 -13.69
N LYS A 75 -2.26 6.50 -14.36
CA LYS A 75 -2.29 6.05 -15.76
C LYS A 75 -3.12 4.77 -15.91
N LEU A 76 -2.98 3.79 -15.01
CA LEU A 76 -3.81 2.58 -15.00
C LEU A 76 -5.30 2.90 -14.85
N ASP A 77 -5.66 3.75 -13.89
CA ASP A 77 -7.06 4.16 -13.69
C ASP A 77 -7.63 4.91 -14.91
N ALA A 78 -6.84 5.79 -15.53
CA ALA A 78 -7.24 6.47 -16.77
C ALA A 78 -7.49 5.47 -17.92
N ASN A 79 -6.64 4.43 -18.04
CA ASN A 79 -6.85 3.38 -19.02
C ASN A 79 -8.09 2.55 -18.72
N ILE A 80 -8.33 2.17 -17.46
CA ILE A 80 -9.55 1.45 -17.06
C ILE A 80 -10.81 2.27 -17.41
N ASN A 81 -10.78 3.59 -17.18
CA ASN A 81 -11.90 4.47 -17.52
C ASN A 81 -12.12 4.57 -19.05
N LYS A 82 -11.06 4.69 -19.85
CA LYS A 82 -11.16 4.66 -21.33
C LYS A 82 -11.75 3.35 -21.85
N TRP A 83 -11.45 2.23 -21.20
CA TRP A 83 -12.02 0.93 -21.56
C TRP A 83 -13.50 0.85 -21.20
N ALA A 84 -13.91 1.45 -20.08
CA ALA A 84 -15.32 1.56 -19.69
C ALA A 84 -16.13 2.46 -20.65
N GLU A 85 -15.52 3.53 -21.18
CA GLU A 85 -16.13 4.41 -22.18
C GLU A 85 -16.29 3.74 -23.55
N ARG A 86 -15.30 2.93 -23.98
CA ARG A 86 -15.35 2.23 -25.29
C ARG A 86 -16.41 1.15 -25.36
N ASP A 87 -16.75 0.52 -24.25
CA ASP A 87 -17.64 -0.63 -24.24
C ASP A 87 -18.63 -0.57 -23.06
N PRO A 88 -19.67 0.30 -23.15
CA PRO A 88 -20.62 0.52 -22.06
C PRO A 88 -21.37 -0.77 -21.66
N LYS A 89 -21.44 -1.75 -22.56
CA LYS A 89 -22.04 -3.07 -22.33
C LYS A 89 -21.19 -3.99 -21.45
N ARG A 90 -19.86 -3.80 -21.40
CA ARG A 90 -18.98 -4.49 -20.45
C ARG A 90 -19.03 -3.87 -19.05
N GLY A 91 -19.19 -2.55 -18.97
CA GLY A 91 -19.44 -1.85 -17.71
C GLY A 91 -20.75 -2.27 -17.02
N THR A 92 -21.77 -2.62 -17.80
CA THR A 92 -23.09 -3.00 -17.26
C THR A 92 -23.13 -4.38 -16.63
N LYS A 93 -22.29 -5.35 -17.02
CA LYS A 93 -22.31 -6.69 -16.38
C LYS A 93 -21.73 -6.66 -14.95
N CYS A 94 -20.66 -5.90 -14.71
CA CYS A 94 -20.13 -5.71 -13.35
C CYS A 94 -20.96 -4.70 -12.54
N ALA A 95 -21.57 -3.70 -13.19
CA ALA A 95 -22.48 -2.78 -12.51
C ALA A 95 -23.81 -3.44 -12.13
N ALA A 96 -24.38 -4.31 -12.97
CA ALA A 96 -25.64 -5.00 -12.70
C ALA A 96 -25.53 -6.00 -11.54
N VAL A 97 -24.37 -6.63 -11.34
CA VAL A 97 -24.10 -7.48 -10.15
C VAL A 97 -23.99 -6.64 -8.87
N ILE A 98 -23.70 -5.33 -8.98
CA ILE A 98 -23.58 -4.43 -7.82
C ILE A 98 -24.87 -3.59 -7.64
N SER A 99 -25.70 -3.43 -8.67
CA SER A 99 -26.86 -2.53 -8.68
C SER A 99 -28.21 -3.20 -8.45
N SER A 100 -28.29 -4.53 -8.33
CA SER A 100 -29.53 -5.17 -7.91
C SER A 100 -29.55 -5.34 -6.39
N SER A 101 -30.51 -4.68 -5.75
CA SER A 101 -30.95 -4.81 -4.35
C SER A 101 -30.19 -4.09 -3.21
N ARG A 102 -28.97 -3.58 -3.38
CA ARG A 102 -28.36 -2.78 -2.31
C ARG A 102 -28.95 -1.37 -2.27
N VAL A 103 -30.00 -1.19 -1.47
CA VAL A 103 -30.41 0.11 -0.93
C VAL A 103 -29.13 0.84 -0.52
N PRO A 104 -28.89 2.09 -0.96
CA PRO A 104 -27.73 2.86 -0.54
C PRO A 104 -27.86 3.11 0.95
N GLU A 105 -27.31 2.18 1.74
CA GLU A 105 -27.22 2.31 3.18
C GLU A 105 -26.39 3.56 3.43
N LYS A 106 -27.00 4.56 4.09
CA LYS A 106 -26.29 5.76 4.53
C LYS A 106 -25.14 5.25 5.38
N ARG A 107 -23.91 5.28 4.85
CA ARG A 107 -22.71 4.99 5.63
C ARG A 107 -22.69 5.98 6.79
N ILE A 108 -23.00 5.47 7.97
CA ILE A 108 -22.84 6.20 9.22
C ILE A 108 -21.33 6.43 9.33
N VAL A 109 -20.90 7.66 9.07
CA VAL A 109 -19.57 8.10 9.44
C VAL A 109 -19.64 8.27 10.95
N SER A 110 -19.24 7.24 11.69
CA SER A 110 -19.03 7.37 13.12
C SER A 110 -17.99 8.47 13.33
N ASN A 111 -18.42 9.55 13.98
CA ASN A 111 -17.53 10.58 14.50
C ASN A 111 -17.48 10.36 16.02
N PRO A 112 -16.31 10.10 16.61
CA PRO A 112 -14.96 10.22 16.02
C PRO A 112 -14.61 9.08 15.04
N PRO A 113 -13.67 9.32 14.10
CA PRO A 113 -13.18 8.27 13.21
C PRO A 113 -12.73 7.07 14.04
N THR A 114 -13.09 5.87 13.61
CA THR A 114 -12.58 4.65 14.22
C THR A 114 -11.07 4.73 14.30
N PRO A 115 -10.46 4.45 15.46
CA PRO A 115 -9.01 4.49 15.61
C PRO A 115 -8.39 3.60 14.54
N ALA A 116 -7.27 4.05 13.98
CA ALA A 116 -6.55 3.31 12.96
C ALA A 116 -6.28 1.89 13.50
N SER A 117 -6.76 0.86 12.78
CA SER A 117 -6.62 -0.53 13.22
C SER A 117 -5.14 -0.86 13.41
N ALA A 118 -4.82 -1.81 14.30
CA ALA A 118 -3.44 -2.27 14.48
C ALA A 118 -2.78 -2.63 13.13
N LEU A 119 -3.55 -3.27 12.23
CA LEU A 119 -3.15 -3.61 10.86
C LEU A 119 -2.73 -2.40 10.01
N SER A 120 -3.24 -1.20 10.27
CA SER A 120 -2.85 0.01 9.54
C SER A 120 -1.48 0.57 9.95
N ARG A 121 -0.92 0.08 11.06
CA ARG A 121 0.44 0.38 11.51
C ARG A 121 1.46 -0.65 11.03
N VAL A 122 1.00 -1.82 10.59
CA VAL A 122 1.87 -2.87 10.09
C VAL A 122 2.35 -2.47 8.70
N LEU A 123 3.67 -2.40 8.53
CA LEU A 123 4.28 -2.17 7.23
C LEU A 123 4.02 -3.38 6.32
N PRO A 124 3.76 -3.16 5.03
CA PRO A 124 3.50 -4.26 4.11
C PRO A 124 4.78 -5.07 3.87
N VAL A 125 4.69 -6.39 4.03
CA VAL A 125 5.79 -7.34 3.81
C VAL A 125 5.79 -7.82 2.36
N GLY A 126 6.99 -8.10 1.80
CA GLY A 126 7.14 -8.62 0.44
C GLY A 126 6.84 -7.60 -0.66
N VAL A 127 6.87 -6.31 -0.33
CA VAL A 127 6.63 -5.22 -1.27
C VAL A 127 7.96 -4.62 -1.72
N PRO A 128 8.15 -4.30 -3.01
CA PRO A 128 9.38 -3.70 -3.50
C PRO A 128 9.72 -2.38 -2.80
N ILE A 129 11.02 -2.06 -2.72
CA ILE A 129 11.53 -0.88 -2.00
C ILE A 129 11.00 0.45 -2.54
N ASP A 130 10.66 0.50 -3.82
CA ASP A 130 10.20 1.69 -4.55
C ASP A 130 8.79 2.19 -4.19
N VAL A 131 8.08 1.45 -3.34
CA VAL A 131 6.83 1.90 -2.75
C VAL A 131 7.06 3.09 -1.81
N TRP A 132 8.26 3.17 -1.23
CA TRP A 132 8.70 4.28 -0.40
C TRP A 132 9.38 5.36 -1.24
N THR A 133 9.30 6.63 -0.81
CA THR A 133 10.18 7.65 -1.37
C THR A 133 11.58 7.49 -0.79
N PRO A 134 12.66 7.77 -1.54
CA PRO A 134 14.02 7.71 -0.99
C PRO A 134 14.17 8.51 0.31
N LYS A 135 13.49 9.67 0.39
CA LYS A 135 13.43 10.50 1.60
C LYS A 135 12.79 9.78 2.78
N CYS A 136 11.58 9.22 2.60
CA CYS A 136 10.86 8.49 3.64
C CYS A 136 11.63 7.23 4.08
N TYR A 137 12.15 6.46 3.11
CA TYR A 137 12.97 5.29 3.43
C TYR A 137 14.22 5.67 4.22
N ASN A 138 14.98 6.67 3.79
CA ASN A 138 16.24 7.01 4.43
C ASN A 138 16.04 7.67 5.80
N GLU A 139 15.06 8.58 5.94
CA GLU A 139 14.87 9.41 7.14
C GLU A 139 13.85 8.84 8.15
N GLU A 140 12.77 8.19 7.69
CA GLU A 140 11.63 7.82 8.55
C GLU A 140 11.64 6.33 8.96
N LEU A 141 12.23 5.43 8.17
CA LEU A 141 12.30 4.01 8.51
C LEU A 141 13.50 3.69 9.40
N ASP A 142 13.24 2.89 10.44
CA ASP A 142 14.28 2.34 11.31
C ASP A 142 15.10 1.26 10.58
N ALA A 143 16.34 1.03 11.02
CA ALA A 143 17.22 0.03 10.41
C ALA A 143 16.60 -1.37 10.36
N ARG A 144 15.78 -1.72 11.36
CA ARG A 144 15.02 -2.97 11.40
C ARG A 144 13.96 -3.06 10.31
N GLU A 145 13.24 -1.98 10.05
CA GLU A 145 12.22 -1.93 9.01
C GLU A 145 12.88 -1.91 7.62
N LYS A 146 14.00 -1.20 7.48
CA LYS A 146 14.81 -1.18 6.26
C LYS A 146 15.28 -2.57 5.85
N ALA A 147 15.71 -3.38 6.81
CA ALA A 147 16.17 -4.75 6.58
C ALA A 147 15.10 -5.65 5.93
N MET A 148 13.82 -5.44 6.25
CA MET A 148 12.71 -6.21 5.67
C MET A 148 12.55 -6.03 4.15
N TYR A 149 13.15 -4.98 3.58
CA TYR A 149 12.98 -4.63 2.17
C TYR A 149 14.20 -4.96 1.30
N ILE A 150 15.31 -5.43 1.88
CA ILE A 150 16.58 -5.65 1.15
C ILE A 150 16.39 -6.68 0.03
N ASP A 151 15.67 -7.76 0.30
CA ASP A 151 15.51 -8.87 -0.66
C ASP A 151 14.35 -8.68 -1.65
N THR A 152 13.53 -7.64 -1.46
CA THR A 152 12.31 -7.43 -2.27
C THR A 152 12.59 -6.89 -3.68
N GLY A 153 13.77 -6.29 -3.89
CA GLY A 153 14.17 -5.71 -5.17
C GLY A 153 13.42 -4.43 -5.54
N VAL A 154 13.52 -4.06 -6.82
CA VAL A 154 12.92 -2.86 -7.42
C VAL A 154 11.91 -3.28 -8.49
N ALA A 155 10.74 -2.65 -8.52
CA ALA A 155 9.70 -2.91 -9.53
C ALA A 155 9.57 -1.78 -10.58
N PHE A 156 9.96 -0.55 -10.23
CA PHE A 156 9.84 0.63 -11.07
C PHE A 156 11.21 1.25 -11.38
N PRO A 157 11.51 1.54 -12.65
CA PRO A 157 12.74 2.23 -13.01
C PRO A 157 12.65 3.71 -12.63
N LEU A 158 13.78 4.43 -12.68
CA LEU A 158 13.78 5.89 -12.53
C LEU A 158 12.85 6.56 -13.55
N ASP A 159 12.39 7.76 -13.17
CA ASP A 159 11.50 8.60 -13.99
C ASP A 159 12.07 8.88 -15.39
N LYS A 160 13.41 8.94 -15.51
CA LYS A 160 14.14 9.10 -16.78
C LYS A 160 13.83 7.99 -17.80
N PHE A 161 13.51 6.78 -17.33
CA PHE A 161 13.22 5.60 -18.14
C PHE A 161 11.72 5.29 -18.22
N CYS A 162 10.87 6.16 -17.66
CA CYS A 162 9.41 5.96 -17.62
C CYS A 162 8.68 6.53 -18.84
N ASN A 163 9.33 6.52 -20.02
CA ASN A 163 8.72 6.92 -21.29
C ASN A 163 7.77 5.84 -21.81
N ASP A 164 6.65 6.21 -22.43
CA ASP A 164 5.60 5.26 -22.85
C ASP A 164 6.10 4.15 -23.80
N GLN A 165 7.13 4.42 -24.61
CA GLN A 165 7.75 3.41 -25.49
C GLN A 165 8.64 2.42 -24.74
N ASP A 166 9.22 2.81 -23.60
CA ASP A 166 10.13 1.98 -22.83
C ASP A 166 9.38 1.13 -21.80
N VAL A 167 8.19 1.56 -21.35
CA VAL A 167 7.30 0.79 -20.47
C VAL A 167 7.06 -0.63 -21.00
N ALA A 168 6.75 -0.76 -22.28
CA ALA A 168 6.51 -2.07 -22.88
C ALA A 168 7.77 -2.95 -22.95
N LYS A 169 8.96 -2.34 -23.03
CA LYS A 169 10.23 -3.06 -23.11
C LYS A 169 10.61 -3.61 -21.75
N TRP A 170 10.60 -2.77 -20.71
CA TRP A 170 11.02 -3.22 -19.38
C TRP A 170 9.97 -4.07 -18.67
N ALA A 171 8.67 -3.86 -18.93
CA ALA A 171 7.63 -4.72 -18.36
C ALA A 171 7.70 -6.19 -18.84
N LYS A 172 8.35 -6.45 -19.98
CA LYS A 172 8.54 -7.81 -20.52
C LYS A 172 9.93 -8.39 -20.22
N MET A 173 10.84 -7.63 -19.62
CA MET A 173 12.17 -8.12 -19.31
C MET A 173 12.14 -9.02 -18.07
N PRO A 174 12.96 -10.09 -18.02
CA PRO A 174 13.11 -10.89 -16.81
C PRO A 174 13.73 -10.05 -15.69
N ALA A 175 13.32 -10.30 -14.45
CA ALA A 175 13.68 -9.50 -13.27
C ALA A 175 15.21 -9.29 -13.12
N LYS A 176 16.02 -10.32 -13.40
CA LYS A 176 17.50 -10.21 -13.34
C LYS A 176 18.05 -9.15 -14.28
N GLN A 177 17.62 -9.16 -15.55
CA GLN A 177 18.06 -8.18 -16.55
C GLN A 177 17.53 -6.77 -16.24
N PHE A 178 16.34 -6.68 -15.66
CA PHE A 178 15.78 -5.41 -15.20
C PHE A 178 16.62 -4.81 -14.07
N MET A 179 16.99 -5.62 -13.08
CA MET A 179 17.81 -5.18 -11.95
C MET A 179 19.21 -4.70 -12.39
N GLU A 180 19.85 -5.44 -13.30
CA GLU A 180 21.16 -5.06 -13.86
C GLU A 180 21.12 -3.71 -14.60
N LYS A 181 20.06 -3.45 -15.38
CA LYS A 181 19.97 -2.26 -16.24
C LYS A 181 19.40 -1.03 -15.54
N CYS A 182 18.40 -1.23 -14.67
CA CYS A 182 17.62 -0.13 -14.07
C CYS A 182 17.58 -0.21 -12.55
N GLY A 183 17.64 -1.40 -11.97
CA GLY A 183 17.53 -1.60 -10.52
C GLY A 183 18.67 -0.95 -9.75
N ASN A 184 19.91 -1.11 -10.20
CA ASN A 184 21.10 -0.57 -9.51
C ASN A 184 21.05 0.96 -9.35
N ASP A 185 20.62 1.68 -10.38
CA ASP A 185 20.49 3.15 -10.33
C ASP A 185 19.40 3.59 -9.33
N VAL A 186 18.34 2.80 -9.20
CA VAL A 186 17.26 3.06 -8.23
C VAL A 186 17.74 2.75 -6.81
N LEU A 187 18.39 1.58 -6.61
CA LEU A 187 18.94 1.17 -5.32
C LEU A 187 19.97 2.16 -4.78
N ALA A 188 20.76 2.80 -5.64
CA ALA A 188 21.72 3.83 -5.25
C ALA A 188 21.09 5.07 -4.58
N GLN A 189 19.77 5.26 -4.66
CA GLN A 189 19.06 6.34 -3.96
C GLN A 189 18.70 5.99 -2.51
N TYR A 190 18.76 4.72 -2.16
CA TYR A 190 18.38 4.20 -0.85
C TYR A 190 19.63 3.84 -0.05
N ASN A 191 19.67 4.27 1.21
CA ASN A 191 20.71 3.89 2.15
C ASN A 191 20.36 2.51 2.73
N LEU A 192 20.74 1.46 2.00
CA LEU A 192 20.54 0.08 2.42
C LEU A 192 21.43 -0.24 3.63
N PRO A 193 20.89 -0.88 4.69
CA PRO A 193 21.68 -1.37 5.81
C PRO A 193 22.77 -2.32 5.33
N THR A 194 23.95 -2.20 5.92
CA THR A 194 25.03 -3.16 5.69
C THR A 194 24.74 -4.49 6.40
N PRO A 195 25.23 -5.64 5.88
CA PRO A 195 25.00 -6.92 6.53
C PRO A 195 25.50 -6.99 7.97
N GLU A 196 26.53 -6.20 8.32
CA GLU A 196 27.04 -6.04 9.69
C GLU A 196 26.05 -5.33 10.62
N GLU A 197 25.31 -4.34 10.12
CA GLU A 197 24.27 -3.65 10.89
C GLU A 197 23.06 -4.56 11.13
N ILE A 198 22.74 -5.43 10.18
CA ILE A 198 21.64 -6.39 10.29
C ILE A 198 21.95 -7.45 11.35
N THR A 199 23.17 -8.00 11.33
CA THR A 199 23.68 -8.92 12.37
C THR A 199 23.66 -8.26 13.74
N ALA A 200 24.14 -7.02 13.85
CA ALA A 200 24.18 -6.29 15.12
C ALA A 200 22.79 -6.03 15.72
N LEU A 201 21.77 -5.89 14.87
CA LEU A 201 20.37 -5.73 15.29
C LEU A 201 19.72 -7.05 15.73
N GLY A 202 20.41 -8.19 15.59
CA GLY A 202 19.89 -9.51 15.94
C GLY A 202 18.70 -9.91 15.07
N LEU A 203 18.67 -9.45 13.81
CA LEU A 203 17.62 -9.82 12.84
C LEU A 203 17.93 -11.11 12.09
N ASP A 204 19.15 -11.61 12.23
CA ASP A 204 19.53 -12.90 11.70
C ASP A 204 18.97 -14.01 12.61
N LYS A 205 17.95 -14.70 12.09
CA LYS A 205 17.23 -15.84 12.69
C LYS A 205 16.12 -15.44 13.66
N ASP A 206 14.88 -15.57 13.20
CA ASP A 206 13.83 -16.38 13.85
C ASP A 206 12.46 -16.11 13.18
N CYS A 207 12.28 -16.57 11.94
CA CYS A 207 10.95 -16.88 11.38
C CYS A 207 11.11 -17.80 10.17
N ASP A 208 10.33 -18.87 10.13
CA ASP A 208 10.22 -19.88 9.06
C ASP A 208 11.14 -21.11 9.19
N ALA A 209 11.24 -21.64 10.41
CA ALA A 209 11.36 -23.08 10.62
C ALA A 209 10.03 -23.61 11.21
N ASP A 210 8.91 -23.42 10.49
CA ASP A 210 7.80 -24.36 10.58
C ASP A 210 8.18 -25.56 9.71
N ASP A 211 8.95 -26.44 10.34
CA ASP A 211 9.28 -27.80 9.94
C ASP A 211 7.99 -28.64 9.91
N ASP A 212 7.19 -28.49 8.85
CA ASP A 212 6.12 -29.44 8.52
C ASP A 212 6.73 -30.60 7.72
N SER A 213 7.69 -31.28 8.36
CA SER A 213 8.20 -32.57 7.93
C SER A 213 7.29 -33.66 8.51
N ASP A 214 6.17 -33.91 7.82
CA ASP A 214 5.43 -35.16 7.94
C ASP A 214 5.36 -35.88 6.58
N ASN A 215 6.47 -36.55 6.31
CA ASN A 215 6.54 -37.98 5.99
C ASN A 215 5.67 -38.55 4.83
N LYS A 216 6.40 -38.97 3.77
CA LYS A 216 6.19 -40.09 2.83
C LYS A 216 4.83 -40.82 2.79
N SER A 217 4.34 -41.01 1.56
CA SER A 217 3.94 -42.34 1.02
C SER A 217 3.83 -42.24 -0.51
N THR A 218 4.88 -42.60 -1.26
CA THR A 218 4.93 -43.78 -2.17
C THR A 218 3.68 -43.92 -3.05
N ASP A 219 3.75 -43.47 -4.31
CA ASP A 219 4.18 -44.31 -5.44
C ASP A 219 3.31 -45.57 -5.59
N LEU A 220 2.25 -45.43 -6.37
CA LEU A 220 1.51 -46.52 -6.99
C LEU A 220 1.16 -46.06 -8.41
N GLU A 221 2.12 -46.23 -9.32
CA GLU A 221 1.86 -46.35 -10.75
C GLU A 221 1.08 -47.65 -10.98
N ASP A 222 -0.24 -47.54 -11.03
CA ASP A 222 -1.15 -48.63 -11.40
C ASP A 222 -1.06 -48.82 -12.93
N THR A 223 -0.11 -49.65 -13.33
CA THR A 223 0.12 -50.07 -14.72
C THR A 223 -0.39 -51.51 -14.82
N ASP A 224 -1.70 -51.67 -15.03
CA ASP A 224 -2.28 -52.95 -15.40
C ASP A 224 -2.04 -53.16 -16.91
N GLU A 225 -0.89 -53.72 -17.25
CA GLU A 225 -0.67 -54.40 -18.53
C GLU A 225 -0.83 -55.91 -18.34
N ASP A 226 -1.62 -56.46 -19.25
CA ASP A 226 -1.97 -57.87 -19.43
C ASP A 226 -0.75 -58.79 -19.45
N ASP A 227 -0.87 -59.97 -18.82
CA ASP A 227 -0.11 -61.15 -19.27
C ASP A 227 -0.95 -62.42 -19.14
N GLU A 228 -1.16 -63.03 -20.31
CA GLU A 228 -1.72 -64.35 -20.53
C GLU A 228 -0.81 -65.41 -19.90
N MET A 229 -1.36 -66.39 -19.18
CA MET A 229 -0.85 -67.76 -19.26
C MET A 229 -1.93 -68.81 -18.96
N GLU A 230 -2.00 -69.71 -19.93
CA GLU A 230 -2.71 -70.97 -20.13
C GLU A 230 -2.95 -71.87 -18.90
N GLU A 231 -4.14 -72.46 -18.81
CA GLU A 231 -4.38 -73.91 -18.95
C GLU A 231 -5.87 -74.22 -19.24
#